data_AF-A0A8T1QFD6-F1
#
_entry.id   AF-A0A8T1QFD6-F1
#
_cell.length_a   1.000
_cell.length_b   1.000
_cell.length_c   1.000
_cell.angle_alpha   90.00
_cell.angle_beta   90.00
_cell.angle_gamma   90.00
#
_symmetry.space_group_name_H-M   'P 1'
#
loop_
_entity.id
_entity.type
_entity.pdbx_description
1 polymer ?
#
loop_
_entity_poly.entity_id
_entity_poly.type
_entity_poly.pdbx_seq_one_letter_code
_entity_poly.pdbx_strand_id
1 'polypeptide(L)'
;MVLMARSLIICREIATDLYFRIGAFRSSVLCNMTVTGLSGSITCNISINRCGSRSIKNGAYKFGSNTSKKGRYDRCFAPCDPRGLSFNNVARRCGLISEQQTSDYELSSSSVEDSVASKNGALLSEKIFEIAGTPTRSQSPSSNVQTELIMLSLPAIAGQAIEPLAQLMETAYIGRLGPLEMASAGLSMSIFNIISKVFNIPLLSVATSFVAEDISQNATKGSNSGTDGMSERKQLPSVSTALLLAVVIGTFEALAMYLGSGVFLSMMGISSASSMRIPAEQFLSLRAIGAPAVVVSLAIQGIFRGFKDTKTPVLCLGLGNLSAVFLFPFLMYFLRLGVVGAAISTVVSQYIVTFFMIWFLNKRTVLSLPSMRSLHFGGYLRSGGFLLGRTLAAVLTITLSTSMAARLGPLSMAAHQICLQVWLSVSLLADAQASSGQALIASSFARGDFSTVKEIAYFALKTGLFTGVSLAIILGVSFGSLATLFTNDSEVLEIVRSGLLFVSASQPLNALAYIFDGLHYGISDFSYAACSMMVVGAISCAFLLYAPSMIGLSGVWLGLVLFMGLRTVAGYVRLLSKNGPWWFLQQDVQKFEIAT
;
A
#
# COMPACT_ATOMS: atom_id res chain seq x y z
N MET A 1 42.17 -23.72 18.41
CA MET A 1 40.74 -24.10 18.49
C MET A 1 39.78 -22.95 18.20
N VAL A 2 39.87 -21.80 18.86
CA VAL A 2 38.92 -20.66 18.66
C VAL A 2 38.95 -20.07 17.24
N LEU A 3 40.14 -19.97 16.62
CA LEU A 3 40.29 -19.56 15.22
C LEU A 3 39.69 -20.56 14.23
N MET A 4 39.82 -21.87 14.50
CA MET A 4 39.21 -22.93 13.68
C MET A 4 37.68 -22.89 13.77
N ALA A 5 37.12 -22.64 14.95
CA ALA A 5 35.67 -22.50 15.14
C ALA A 5 35.11 -21.29 14.38
N ARG A 6 35.81 -20.15 14.39
CA ARG A 6 35.41 -18.97 13.60
C ARG A 6 35.51 -19.20 12.10
N SER A 7 36.54 -19.88 11.61
CA SER A 7 36.66 -20.23 10.18
C SER A 7 35.59 -21.23 9.72
N LEU A 8 35.18 -22.17 10.58
CA LEU A 8 34.07 -23.10 10.31
C LEU A 8 32.72 -22.38 10.25
N ILE A 9 32.48 -21.38 11.11
CA ILE A 9 31.27 -20.56 11.07
C ILE A 9 31.21 -19.74 9.78
N ILE A 10 32.32 -19.12 9.38
CA ILE A 10 32.40 -18.32 8.15
C ILE A 10 32.24 -19.19 6.90
N CYS A 11 32.92 -20.35 6.81
CA CYS A 11 32.76 -21.24 5.65
C CYS A 11 31.33 -21.86 5.62
N ARG A 12 30.67 -22.04 6.78
CA ARG A 12 29.26 -22.46 6.85
C ARG A 12 28.29 -21.37 6.43
N GLU A 13 28.50 -20.11 6.84
CA GLU A 13 27.69 -18.97 6.38
C GLU A 13 27.84 -18.74 4.87
N ILE A 14 29.06 -18.82 4.33
CA ILE A 14 29.30 -18.68 2.90
C ILE A 14 28.65 -19.84 2.11
N ALA A 15 28.75 -21.08 2.61
CA ALA A 15 28.09 -22.22 1.97
C ALA A 15 26.56 -22.12 2.04
N THR A 16 26.01 -21.57 3.12
CA THR A 16 24.56 -21.35 3.28
C THR A 16 24.07 -20.24 2.35
N ASP A 17 24.83 -19.15 2.22
CA ASP A 17 24.53 -18.04 1.30
C ASP A 17 24.66 -18.47 -0.17
N LEU A 18 25.64 -19.35 -0.49
CA LEU A 18 25.76 -19.95 -1.83
C LEU A 18 24.59 -20.91 -2.14
N TYR A 19 24.18 -21.73 -1.17
CA TYR A 19 23.04 -22.64 -1.32
C TYR A 19 21.73 -21.86 -1.50
N PHE A 20 21.57 -20.74 -0.78
CA PHE A 20 20.41 -19.87 -0.88
C PHE A 20 20.34 -19.11 -2.21
N ARG A 21 21.50 -18.70 -2.75
CA ARG A 21 21.59 -18.01 -4.06
C ARG A 21 21.39 -18.92 -5.27
N ILE A 22 21.64 -20.23 -5.16
CA ILE A 22 21.60 -21.15 -6.31
C ILE A 22 20.19 -21.69 -6.60
N GLY A 23 19.24 -21.61 -5.65
CA GLY A 23 17.88 -22.11 -5.86
C GLY A 23 17.83 -23.63 -6.02
N ALA A 24 16.74 -24.25 -5.57
CA ALA A 24 16.61 -25.70 -5.49
C ALA A 24 16.72 -26.39 -6.87
N PHE A 25 17.92 -26.83 -7.25
CA PHE A 25 18.14 -27.83 -8.30
C PHE A 25 19.24 -28.79 -7.85
N ARG A 26 18.89 -30.08 -7.74
CA ARG A 26 19.73 -31.24 -7.34
C ARG A 26 21.22 -31.05 -7.68
N SER A 27 22.00 -30.50 -6.75
CA SER A 27 23.45 -30.38 -6.85
C SER A 27 24.06 -30.63 -5.48
N SER A 28 24.93 -31.61 -5.38
CA SER A 28 25.65 -31.94 -4.14
C SER A 28 26.84 -30.99 -4.01
N VAL A 29 26.81 -30.08 -3.03
CA VAL A 29 27.96 -29.24 -2.68
C VAL A 29 28.80 -30.01 -1.66
N LEU A 30 30.01 -30.44 -2.03
CA LEU A 30 30.98 -31.00 -1.09
C LEU A 30 32.00 -29.91 -0.72
N CYS A 31 32.08 -29.62 0.58
CA CYS A 31 33.08 -28.73 1.14
C CYS A 31 34.15 -29.59 1.82
N ASN A 32 35.36 -29.66 1.24
CA ASN A 32 36.47 -30.40 1.83
C ASN A 32 37.50 -29.41 2.39
N MET A 33 37.77 -29.52 3.69
CA MET A 33 38.81 -28.79 4.39
C MET A 33 40.02 -29.70 4.56
N THR A 34 41.14 -29.37 3.92
CA THR A 34 42.43 -30.03 4.14
C THR A 34 43.38 -29.09 4.86
N VAL A 35 43.85 -29.50 6.03
CA VAL A 35 44.85 -28.77 6.81
C VAL A 35 46.23 -29.35 6.47
N THR A 36 47.02 -28.64 5.68
CA THR A 36 48.43 -28.98 5.45
C THR A 36 49.32 -28.25 6.45
N GLY A 37 50.21 -29.01 7.11
CA GLY A 37 50.85 -28.63 8.36
C GLY A 37 51.80 -27.43 8.37
N LEU A 38 52.05 -26.99 9.61
CA LEU A 38 53.12 -26.15 10.19
C LEU A 38 53.25 -24.67 9.82
N SER A 39 52.41 -24.09 8.96
CA SER A 39 52.36 -22.61 8.81
C SER A 39 50.95 -21.99 8.81
N GLY A 40 49.99 -22.64 9.47
CA GLY A 40 48.73 -22.00 9.88
C GLY A 40 47.83 -21.43 8.77
N SER A 41 47.99 -21.83 7.50
CA SER A 41 47.11 -21.42 6.41
C SER A 41 45.97 -22.42 6.22
N ILE A 42 44.73 -21.94 6.20
CA ILE A 42 43.52 -22.74 5.97
C ILE A 42 43.02 -22.45 4.56
N THR A 43 43.01 -23.46 3.70
CA THR A 43 42.44 -23.39 2.34
C THR A 43 41.07 -24.10 2.33
N CYS A 44 39.99 -23.35 2.10
CA CYS A 44 38.63 -23.89 1.92
C CYS A 44 38.41 -24.10 0.41
N ASN A 45 38.27 -25.35 -0.05
CA ASN A 45 38.03 -25.68 -1.46
C ASN A 45 36.56 -26.10 -1.65
N ILE A 46 35.83 -25.35 -2.47
CA ILE A 46 34.41 -25.60 -2.77
C ILE A 46 34.33 -26.26 -4.15
N SER A 47 33.89 -27.51 -4.20
CA SER A 47 33.67 -28.25 -5.46
C SER A 47 32.17 -28.40 -5.72
N ILE A 48 31.73 -28.02 -6.92
CA ILE A 48 30.34 -28.13 -7.38
C ILE A 48 30.32 -29.15 -8.52
N ASN A 49 29.87 -30.37 -8.24
CA ASN A 49 29.69 -31.39 -9.28
C ASN A 49 28.27 -31.32 -9.86
N ARG A 50 28.15 -30.98 -11.16
CA ARG A 50 26.92 -31.17 -11.94
C ARG A 50 26.93 -32.58 -12.54
N CYS A 51 25.88 -33.36 -12.29
CA CYS A 51 25.68 -34.64 -12.95
C CYS A 51 24.98 -34.39 -14.31
N GLY A 52 25.66 -34.63 -15.43
CA GLY A 52 25.03 -34.67 -16.77
C GLY A 52 25.87 -34.14 -17.95
N SER A 53 26.55 -35.06 -18.63
CA SER A 53 27.00 -35.10 -20.04
C SER A 53 27.77 -33.95 -20.72
N ARG A 54 29.02 -34.30 -21.08
CA ARG A 54 29.85 -33.93 -22.26
C ARG A 54 30.69 -32.63 -22.28
N SER A 55 32.00 -32.92 -22.20
CA SER A 55 33.16 -32.36 -22.93
C SER A 55 33.91 -31.15 -22.39
N ILE A 56 35.17 -31.45 -22.05
CA ILE A 56 36.28 -30.65 -21.53
C ILE A 56 36.84 -29.73 -22.63
N LYS A 57 37.19 -28.48 -22.26
CA LYS A 57 38.45 -27.83 -22.70
C LYS A 57 39.04 -27.00 -21.54
N ASN A 58 40.30 -27.31 -21.23
CA ASN A 58 41.11 -26.78 -20.14
C ASN A 58 41.52 -25.31 -20.36
N GLY A 59 41.60 -24.55 -19.27
CA GLY A 59 42.34 -23.29 -19.19
C GLY A 59 42.88 -23.11 -17.77
N ALA A 60 44.16 -23.37 -17.57
CA ALA A 60 44.85 -23.27 -16.28
C ALA A 60 45.45 -21.87 -16.09
N TYR A 61 45.27 -21.26 -14.92
CA TYR A 61 46.05 -20.10 -14.49
C TYR A 61 46.81 -20.42 -13.20
N LYS A 62 48.15 -20.45 -13.29
CA LYS A 62 49.10 -20.53 -12.17
C LYS A 62 49.39 -19.11 -11.65
N PHE A 63 49.38 -18.92 -10.34
CA PHE A 63 50.14 -17.84 -9.69
C PHE A 63 51.04 -18.44 -8.61
N GLY A 64 52.35 -18.29 -8.80
CA GLY A 64 53.39 -18.79 -7.90
C GLY A 64 53.72 -17.78 -6.80
N SER A 65 53.99 -18.31 -5.61
CA SER A 65 54.55 -17.59 -4.46
C SER A 65 56.09 -17.56 -4.54
N ASN A 66 56.71 -16.44 -4.14
CA ASN A 66 58.05 -16.50 -3.57
C ASN A 66 58.24 -15.44 -2.48
N THR A 67 58.76 -15.90 -1.35
CA THR A 67 59.01 -15.16 -0.10
C THR A 67 60.47 -14.73 0.05
N SER A 68 60.66 -13.66 0.83
CA SER A 68 61.81 -13.35 1.72
C SER A 68 62.91 -12.41 1.19
N LYS A 69 63.06 -11.23 1.84
CA LYS A 69 64.25 -10.85 2.65
C LYS A 69 64.13 -9.47 3.32
N LYS A 70 64.82 -9.36 4.47
CA LYS A 70 65.02 -8.23 5.41
C LYS A 70 65.46 -6.90 4.75
N GLY A 71 65.04 -5.78 5.34
CA GLY A 71 65.62 -4.44 5.15
C GLY A 71 64.85 -3.37 5.94
N ARG A 72 65.54 -2.37 6.49
CA ARG A 72 65.17 -1.46 7.60
C ARG A 72 64.86 -0.03 7.07
N TYR A 73 64.19 0.79 7.89
CA TYR A 73 63.90 2.25 7.78
C TYR A 73 62.75 2.64 6.83
N ASP A 74 61.84 3.58 7.08
CA ASP A 74 61.60 4.53 8.18
C ASP A 74 60.13 4.99 8.16
N ARG A 75 59.67 5.61 9.25
CA ARG A 75 58.33 6.22 9.40
C ARG A 75 58.11 7.39 8.42
N CYS A 76 56.88 7.59 7.96
CA CYS A 76 56.23 8.91 7.98
C CYS A 76 54.71 8.85 7.71
N PHE A 77 54.05 9.89 8.21
CA PHE A 77 52.60 10.13 8.36
C PHE A 77 51.78 10.19 7.05
N ALA A 78 50.44 10.05 7.22
CA ALA A 78 49.25 10.24 6.36
C ALA A 78 49.30 11.34 5.24
N PRO A 79 48.30 11.50 4.30
CA PRO A 79 46.88 11.08 4.36
C PRO A 79 46.19 10.61 3.04
N CYS A 80 44.90 10.25 3.19
CA CYS A 80 43.90 10.04 2.14
C CYS A 80 43.64 11.29 1.27
N ASP A 81 43.45 11.13 -0.04
CA ASP A 81 42.19 11.37 -0.77
C ASP A 81 42.30 10.87 -2.26
N PRO A 82 41.31 10.99 -3.17
CA PRO A 82 40.71 9.83 -3.84
C PRO A 82 40.78 9.90 -5.37
N ARG A 83 40.53 8.78 -6.08
CA ARG A 83 39.78 8.74 -7.36
C ARG A 83 39.81 7.35 -8.00
N GLY A 84 38.60 6.83 -8.22
CA GLY A 84 38.17 6.24 -9.49
C GLY A 84 38.70 4.86 -9.86
N LEU A 85 37.80 3.89 -9.96
CA LEU A 85 37.79 2.98 -11.11
C LEU A 85 36.38 2.44 -11.37
N SER A 86 35.91 2.86 -12.54
CA SER A 86 34.74 2.43 -13.29
C SER A 86 34.75 0.93 -13.57
N PHE A 87 33.58 0.31 -13.58
CA PHE A 87 33.34 -0.91 -14.36
C PHE A 87 32.00 -0.80 -15.08
N ASN A 88 32.10 -0.79 -16.41
CA ASN A 88 30.98 -0.90 -17.33
C ASN A 88 31.18 -2.16 -18.18
N ASN A 89 30.04 -2.73 -18.59
CA ASN A 89 29.82 -3.91 -19.44
C ASN A 89 29.77 -5.27 -18.75
N VAL A 90 28.84 -6.20 -19.02
CA VAL A 90 27.48 -6.27 -19.59
C VAL A 90 27.28 -7.77 -19.87
N ALA A 91 26.03 -8.23 -19.72
CA ALA A 91 25.43 -9.42 -20.34
C ALA A 91 25.47 -10.79 -19.61
N ARG A 92 24.22 -11.24 -19.37
CA ARG A 92 23.67 -12.60 -19.47
C ARG A 92 23.95 -13.58 -18.32
N ARG A 93 22.93 -13.70 -17.46
CA ARG A 93 22.18 -14.96 -17.31
C ARG A 93 20.82 -14.70 -16.66
N CYS A 94 19.78 -14.68 -17.50
CA CYS A 94 18.42 -15.00 -17.06
C CYS A 94 18.29 -16.51 -16.90
N GLY A 95 17.44 -16.91 -15.95
CA GLY A 95 16.83 -18.23 -15.93
C GLY A 95 16.74 -18.83 -14.54
N LEU A 96 15.67 -18.48 -13.81
CA LEU A 96 14.70 -19.39 -13.17
C LEU A 96 14.10 -18.74 -11.91
N ILE A 97 13.03 -17.95 -12.11
CA ILE A 97 11.92 -17.94 -11.17
C ILE A 97 10.65 -18.06 -12.01
N SER A 98 9.96 -19.17 -11.81
CA SER A 98 8.64 -19.47 -12.36
C SER A 98 7.63 -18.52 -11.75
N GLU A 99 6.99 -17.74 -12.63
CA GLU A 99 5.58 -17.32 -12.71
C GLU A 99 4.72 -17.43 -11.43
N GLN A 100 3.84 -16.48 -11.07
CA GLN A 100 2.84 -15.87 -11.93
C GLN A 100 2.16 -14.69 -11.18
N GLN A 101 2.35 -13.46 -11.67
CA GLN A 101 1.58 -12.29 -11.24
C GLN A 101 1.04 -11.60 -12.50
N THR A 102 0.03 -12.23 -13.11
CA THR A 102 -0.80 -11.62 -14.16
C THR A 102 -1.97 -10.91 -13.50
N SER A 103 -2.04 -9.59 -13.66
CA SER A 103 -3.27 -8.82 -13.55
C SER A 103 -3.98 -8.91 -14.88
N ASP A 104 -4.93 -9.83 -14.99
CA ASP A 104 -5.88 -9.87 -16.10
C ASP A 104 -7.22 -9.35 -15.57
N TYR A 105 -7.60 -8.15 -16.00
CA TYR A 105 -8.98 -7.67 -15.98
C TYR A 105 -9.55 -7.93 -17.37
N GLU A 106 -10.33 -9.00 -17.51
CA GLU A 106 -11.21 -9.16 -18.67
C GLU A 106 -12.68 -8.88 -18.32
N LEU A 107 -13.29 -8.31 -19.36
CA LEU A 107 -14.67 -7.88 -19.56
C LEU A 107 -15.72 -8.81 -18.95
N SER A 108 -16.67 -8.21 -18.24
CA SER A 108 -17.97 -8.85 -18.03
C SER A 108 -18.84 -8.62 -19.26
N SER A 109 -19.20 -9.69 -19.95
CA SER A 109 -20.40 -9.72 -20.78
C SER A 109 -21.19 -11.00 -20.46
N SER A 110 -22.50 -10.87 -20.61
CA SER A 110 -23.55 -11.90 -20.54
C SER A 110 -24.19 -12.18 -19.17
N SER A 111 -25.40 -11.64 -19.01
CA SER A 111 -26.61 -12.43 -18.73
C SER A 111 -27.85 -11.55 -18.94
N VAL A 112 -28.27 -11.40 -20.20
CA VAL A 112 -29.66 -11.09 -20.57
C VAL A 112 -29.98 -11.84 -21.89
N GLU A 113 -30.99 -12.70 -21.79
CA GLU A 113 -31.91 -13.19 -22.83
C GLU A 113 -31.46 -14.28 -23.82
N ASP A 114 -31.84 -15.51 -23.45
CA ASP A 114 -32.45 -16.48 -24.36
C ASP A 114 -33.78 -15.92 -24.89
N SER A 115 -33.86 -15.64 -26.19
CA SER A 115 -34.98 -15.98 -27.09
C SER A 115 -34.88 -15.15 -28.37
N VAL A 116 -34.61 -15.84 -29.48
CA VAL A 116 -35.23 -15.68 -30.82
C VAL A 116 -34.33 -16.44 -31.79
N ALA A 117 -34.80 -17.63 -32.13
CA ALA A 117 -34.25 -18.44 -33.19
C ALA A 117 -34.53 -17.80 -34.56
N SER A 118 -33.65 -18.10 -35.51
CA SER A 118 -33.95 -18.24 -36.94
C SER A 118 -34.21 -16.96 -37.73
N LYS A 119 -33.16 -16.44 -38.40
CA LYS A 119 -33.04 -16.36 -39.87
C LYS A 119 -31.86 -15.46 -40.24
N ASN A 120 -31.30 -15.72 -41.42
CA ASN A 120 -30.26 -14.94 -42.13
C ASN A 120 -28.82 -15.35 -41.83
N GLY A 121 -28.53 -16.63 -42.02
CA GLY A 121 -27.29 -17.01 -42.69
C GLY A 121 -27.37 -16.64 -44.18
N ALA A 122 -26.20 -16.39 -44.77
CA ALA A 122 -25.94 -16.14 -46.20
C ALA A 122 -26.24 -14.73 -46.74
N LEU A 123 -25.38 -13.74 -46.43
CA LEU A 123 -25.08 -12.66 -47.40
C LEU A 123 -23.80 -11.81 -47.16
N LEU A 124 -22.87 -12.20 -46.28
CA LEU A 124 -21.73 -11.31 -45.93
C LEU A 124 -20.33 -11.93 -46.10
N SER A 125 -20.22 -13.10 -46.73
CA SER A 125 -18.93 -13.80 -46.90
C SER A 125 -18.24 -13.57 -48.26
N GLU A 126 -18.60 -12.51 -49.00
CA GLU A 126 -18.08 -12.30 -50.38
C GLU A 126 -17.52 -10.89 -50.63
N LYS A 127 -17.05 -10.19 -49.59
CA LYS A 127 -16.41 -8.86 -49.75
C LYS A 127 -15.14 -8.62 -48.91
N ILE A 128 -14.45 -9.67 -48.45
CA ILE A 128 -13.23 -9.51 -47.62
C ILE A 128 -11.92 -9.84 -48.37
N PHE A 129 -11.96 -10.20 -49.65
CA PHE A 129 -10.74 -10.53 -50.39
C PHE A 129 -10.55 -9.69 -51.65
N GLU A 130 -10.32 -8.38 -51.47
CA GLU A 130 -9.51 -7.55 -52.37
C GLU A 130 -9.53 -6.12 -51.85
N ILE A 131 -8.42 -5.72 -51.22
CA ILE A 131 -7.70 -4.43 -51.34
C ILE A 131 -6.57 -4.55 -50.30
N ALA A 132 -5.53 -5.30 -50.68
CA ALA A 132 -4.22 -5.18 -50.08
C ALA A 132 -3.52 -4.01 -50.80
N GLY A 133 -3.13 -2.98 -50.05
CA GLY A 133 -2.29 -1.92 -50.60
C GLY A 133 -2.53 -0.52 -50.05
N THR A 134 -2.43 -0.33 -48.73
CA THR A 134 -2.06 0.99 -48.17
C THR A 134 -1.19 0.76 -46.93
N PRO A 135 -0.08 1.51 -46.76
CA PRO A 135 0.72 1.40 -45.55
C PRO A 135 -0.12 1.95 -44.40
N THR A 136 -0.59 1.07 -43.51
CA THR A 136 -1.22 1.48 -42.26
C THR A 136 -0.21 2.27 -41.44
N ARG A 137 -0.37 3.58 -41.51
CA ARG A 137 0.14 4.61 -40.59
C ARG A 137 0.23 4.03 -39.18
N SER A 138 1.42 4.07 -38.60
CA SER A 138 1.68 3.69 -37.21
C SER A 138 0.67 4.37 -36.29
N GLN A 139 -0.22 3.59 -35.67
CA GLN A 139 -0.88 4.05 -34.46
C GLN A 139 0.21 4.21 -33.41
N SER A 140 0.35 5.41 -32.87
CA SER A 140 1.40 5.71 -31.90
C SER A 140 1.20 4.85 -30.64
N PRO A 141 2.25 4.21 -30.09
CA PRO A 141 2.19 3.44 -28.83
C PRO A 141 1.49 4.22 -27.70
N SER A 142 1.66 5.54 -27.71
CA SER A 142 1.06 6.50 -26.77
C SER A 142 -0.47 6.51 -26.73
N SER A 143 -1.16 6.21 -27.83
CA SER A 143 -2.63 6.23 -27.84
C SER A 143 -3.22 5.04 -27.07
N ASN A 144 -2.53 3.91 -27.07
CA ASN A 144 -3.00 2.70 -26.40
C ASN A 144 -2.85 2.82 -24.87
N VAL A 145 -1.70 3.34 -24.41
CA VAL A 145 -1.41 3.56 -22.98
C VAL A 145 -2.41 4.52 -22.33
N GLN A 146 -2.81 5.59 -23.03
CA GLN A 146 -3.75 6.58 -22.51
C GLN A 146 -5.16 6.00 -22.33
N THR A 147 -5.66 5.30 -23.36
CA THR A 147 -6.97 4.66 -23.30
C THR A 147 -7.01 3.58 -22.23
N GLU A 148 -5.94 2.78 -22.11
CA GLU A 148 -5.83 1.75 -21.08
C GLU A 148 -5.85 2.34 -19.67
N LEU A 149 -5.07 3.40 -19.41
CA LEU A 149 -5.06 4.05 -18.09
C LEU A 149 -6.44 4.63 -17.72
N ILE A 150 -7.14 5.26 -18.67
CA ILE A 150 -8.48 5.82 -18.42
C ILE A 150 -9.51 4.72 -18.16
N MET A 151 -9.51 3.65 -18.98
CA MET A 151 -10.41 2.51 -18.85
C MET A 151 -10.23 1.74 -17.54
N LEU A 152 -9.00 1.73 -16.99
CA LEU A 152 -8.72 1.13 -15.68
C LEU A 152 -9.05 2.08 -14.51
N SER A 153 -8.77 3.37 -14.67
CA SER A 153 -8.96 4.35 -13.59
C SER A 153 -10.42 4.61 -13.30
N LEU A 154 -11.29 4.68 -14.32
CA LEU A 154 -12.69 5.08 -14.11
C LEU A 154 -13.50 4.08 -13.24
N PRO A 155 -13.45 2.75 -13.47
CA PRO A 155 -14.08 1.79 -12.58
C PRO A 155 -13.44 1.74 -11.19
N ALA A 156 -12.11 1.91 -11.12
CA ALA A 156 -11.38 1.94 -9.84
C ALA A 156 -11.78 3.15 -8.99
N ILE A 157 -12.00 4.31 -9.62
CA ILE A 157 -12.52 5.52 -8.98
C ILE A 157 -13.94 5.26 -8.46
N ALA A 158 -14.84 4.73 -9.30
CA ALA A 158 -16.22 4.47 -8.91
C ALA A 158 -16.32 3.49 -7.73
N GLY A 159 -15.53 2.41 -7.74
CA GLY A 159 -15.50 1.44 -6.65
C GLY A 159 -14.93 2.01 -5.34
N GLN A 160 -13.92 2.88 -5.43
CA GLN A 160 -13.28 3.49 -4.26
C GLN A 160 -14.04 4.70 -3.72
N ALA A 161 -14.92 5.31 -4.50
CA ALA A 161 -15.71 6.48 -4.08
C ALA A 161 -16.82 6.15 -3.06
N ILE A 162 -17.28 4.90 -2.99
CA ILE A 162 -18.41 4.50 -2.12
C ILE A 162 -18.10 4.75 -0.64
N GLU A 163 -16.92 4.35 -0.18
CA GLU A 163 -16.51 4.47 1.22
C GLU A 163 -16.35 5.94 1.66
N PRO A 164 -15.62 6.81 0.93
CA PRO A 164 -15.53 8.23 1.26
C PRO A 164 -16.88 8.96 1.23
N LEU A 165 -17.77 8.58 0.31
CA LEU A 165 -19.13 9.14 0.27
C LEU A 165 -19.90 8.80 1.54
N ALA A 166 -19.84 7.55 2.02
CA ALA A 166 -20.48 7.17 3.27
C ALA A 166 -19.91 7.94 4.47
N GLN A 167 -18.60 8.17 4.51
CA GLN A 167 -17.96 8.96 5.57
C GLN A 167 -18.29 10.47 5.49
N LEU A 168 -18.45 11.03 4.28
CA LEU A 168 -18.95 12.39 4.10
C LEU A 168 -20.39 12.51 4.61
N MET A 169 -21.24 11.50 4.34
CA MET A 169 -22.61 11.47 4.86
C MET A 169 -22.66 11.33 6.38
N GLU A 170 -21.84 10.46 6.98
CA GLU A 170 -21.70 10.34 8.45
C GLU A 170 -21.35 11.71 9.05
N THR A 171 -20.33 12.36 8.48
CA THR A 171 -19.88 13.70 8.91
C THR A 171 -20.99 14.74 8.75
N ALA A 172 -21.75 14.71 7.65
CA ALA A 172 -22.84 15.65 7.42
C ALA A 172 -24.02 15.45 8.39
N TYR A 173 -24.37 14.19 8.69
CA TYR A 173 -25.42 13.91 9.66
C TYR A 173 -25.01 14.28 11.08
N ILE A 174 -23.75 14.03 11.48
CA ILE A 174 -23.26 14.43 12.81
C ILE A 174 -23.14 15.95 12.91
N GLY A 175 -22.65 16.63 11.86
CA GLY A 175 -22.50 18.08 11.87
C GLY A 175 -23.80 18.86 12.01
N ARG A 176 -24.93 18.28 11.61
CA ARG A 176 -26.27 18.84 11.82
C ARG A 176 -26.81 18.71 13.25
N LEU A 177 -26.22 17.86 14.09
CA LEU A 177 -26.56 17.80 15.51
C LEU A 177 -25.97 18.98 16.28
N GLY A 178 -24.72 19.32 15.98
CA GLY A 178 -24.04 20.46 16.59
C GLY A 178 -22.52 20.39 16.44
N PRO A 179 -21.82 21.52 16.69
CA PRO A 179 -20.36 21.57 16.62
C PRO A 179 -19.69 20.67 17.65
N LEU A 180 -20.26 20.54 18.85
CA LEU A 180 -19.68 19.77 19.93
C LEU A 180 -19.67 18.27 19.61
N GLU A 181 -20.78 17.76 19.08
CA GLU A 181 -20.97 16.38 18.66
C GLU A 181 -20.02 16.02 17.52
N MET A 182 -19.91 16.91 16.53
CA MET A 182 -19.01 16.74 15.38
C MET A 182 -17.54 16.72 15.81
N ALA A 183 -17.13 17.68 16.64
CA ALA A 183 -15.76 17.73 17.15
C ALA A 183 -15.41 16.47 17.95
N SER A 184 -16.32 16.03 18.81
CA SER A 184 -16.14 14.84 19.65
C SER A 184 -16.08 13.55 18.83
N ALA A 185 -16.95 13.42 17.83
CA ALA A 185 -16.96 12.27 16.93
C ALA A 185 -15.70 12.23 16.04
N GLY A 186 -15.30 13.37 15.45
CA GLY A 186 -14.09 13.47 14.62
C GLY A 186 -12.82 13.11 15.40
N LEU A 187 -12.70 13.59 16.64
CA LEU A 187 -11.60 13.23 17.52
C LEU A 187 -11.57 11.72 17.82
N SER A 188 -12.72 11.14 18.13
CA SER A 188 -12.88 9.71 18.42
C SER A 188 -12.54 8.84 17.20
N MET A 189 -12.98 9.25 16.01
CA MET A 189 -12.66 8.57 14.75
C MET A 189 -11.16 8.61 14.47
N SER A 190 -10.49 9.72 14.76
CA SER A 190 -9.03 9.86 14.61
C SER A 190 -8.27 8.88 15.52
N ILE A 191 -8.68 8.78 16.80
CA ILE A 191 -8.14 7.79 17.75
C ILE A 191 -8.38 6.36 17.27
N PHE A 192 -9.62 6.03 16.87
CA PHE A 192 -9.95 4.72 16.34
C PHE A 192 -9.07 4.38 15.12
N ASN A 193 -8.93 5.32 14.19
CA ASN A 193 -8.15 5.13 12.96
C ASN A 193 -6.67 4.88 13.21
N ILE A 194 -6.02 5.61 14.14
CA ILE A 194 -4.60 5.37 14.45
C ILE A 194 -4.43 4.01 15.12
N ILE A 195 -5.26 3.67 16.11
CA ILE A 195 -5.17 2.39 16.84
C ILE A 195 -5.42 1.24 15.86
N SER A 196 -6.53 1.26 15.12
CA SER A 196 -6.87 0.23 14.15
C SER A 196 -5.79 0.07 13.08
N LYS A 197 -5.22 1.16 12.53
CA LYS A 197 -4.18 1.03 11.50
C LYS A 197 -2.87 0.48 12.05
N VAL A 198 -2.52 0.76 13.31
CA VAL A 198 -1.33 0.19 13.96
C VAL A 198 -1.42 -1.34 14.05
N PHE A 199 -2.57 -1.88 14.46
CA PHE A 199 -2.75 -3.32 14.67
C PHE A 199 -3.15 -4.09 13.41
N ASN A 200 -3.90 -3.48 12.49
CA ASN A 200 -4.53 -4.21 11.38
C ASN A 200 -3.64 -4.34 10.14
N ILE A 201 -2.72 -3.42 9.90
CA ILE A 201 -1.83 -3.50 8.73
C ILE A 201 -0.88 -4.70 8.81
N PRO A 202 -0.21 -5.00 9.95
CA PRO A 202 0.62 -6.20 10.06
C PRO A 202 -0.22 -7.45 9.84
N LEU A 203 -1.41 -7.50 10.44
CA LEU A 203 -2.33 -8.62 10.32
C LEU A 203 -2.76 -8.88 8.88
N LEU A 204 -3.13 -7.84 8.13
CA LEU A 204 -3.53 -7.94 6.73
C LEU A 204 -2.40 -8.52 5.87
N SER A 205 -1.16 -8.05 6.07
CA SER A 205 0.01 -8.56 5.35
C SER A 205 0.25 -10.03 5.67
N VAL A 206 0.17 -10.39 6.95
CA VAL A 206 0.37 -11.76 7.44
C VAL A 206 -0.71 -12.71 6.90
N ALA A 207 -1.99 -12.31 6.94
CA ALA A 207 -3.12 -13.09 6.43
C ALA A 207 -3.01 -13.34 4.92
N THR A 208 -2.64 -12.32 4.15
CA THR A 208 -2.48 -12.43 2.69
C THR A 208 -1.35 -13.41 2.34
N SER A 209 -0.20 -13.30 3.02
CA SER A 209 0.95 -14.18 2.79
C SER A 209 0.65 -15.65 3.13
N PHE A 210 0.02 -15.93 4.28
CA PHE A 210 -0.28 -17.31 4.67
C PHE A 210 -1.24 -18.01 3.72
N VAL A 211 -2.26 -17.29 3.23
CA VAL A 211 -3.21 -17.87 2.27
C VAL A 211 -2.55 -18.10 0.91
N ALA A 212 -1.75 -17.15 0.42
CA ALA A 212 -1.02 -17.33 -0.83
C ALA A 212 -0.06 -18.53 -0.76
N GLU A 213 0.65 -18.70 0.35
CA GLU A 213 1.55 -19.82 0.57
C GLU A 213 0.79 -21.16 0.62
N ASP A 214 -0.30 -21.25 1.39
CA ASP A 214 -1.10 -22.48 1.50
C ASP A 214 -1.73 -22.88 0.16
N ILE A 215 -2.19 -21.91 -0.65
CA ILE A 215 -2.65 -22.17 -2.02
C ILE A 215 -1.52 -22.73 -2.88
N SER A 216 -0.32 -22.15 -2.82
CA SER A 216 0.84 -22.60 -3.62
C SER A 216 1.29 -24.02 -3.27
N GLN A 217 1.29 -24.37 -1.98
CA GLN A 217 1.69 -25.68 -1.48
C GLN A 217 0.64 -26.76 -1.81
N ASN A 218 -0.65 -26.41 -1.78
CA ASN A 218 -1.72 -27.33 -2.16
C ASN A 218 -1.82 -27.52 -3.69
N ALA A 219 -1.49 -26.49 -4.49
CA ALA A 219 -1.38 -26.62 -5.95
C ALA A 219 -0.25 -27.58 -6.38
N THR A 220 0.86 -27.62 -5.64
CA THR A 220 1.96 -28.57 -5.90
C THR A 220 1.62 -30.01 -5.46
N LYS A 221 0.76 -30.19 -4.46
CA LYS A 221 0.30 -31.51 -4.00
C LYS A 221 -0.85 -32.08 -4.84
N GLY A 222 -1.71 -31.22 -5.41
CA GLY A 222 -2.87 -31.61 -6.22
C GLY A 222 -2.55 -32.14 -7.62
N SER A 223 -1.29 -32.07 -8.08
CA SER A 223 -0.92 -32.58 -9.41
C SER A 223 -0.80 -34.11 -9.50
N ASN A 224 -1.11 -34.85 -8.43
CA ASN A 224 -1.04 -36.32 -8.36
C ASN A 224 -2.38 -37.03 -8.16
N SER A 225 -3.52 -36.33 -8.13
CA SER A 225 -4.84 -36.96 -8.00
C SER A 225 -5.80 -36.36 -9.01
N GLY A 226 -5.89 -36.99 -10.18
CA GLY A 226 -6.97 -36.71 -11.12
C GLY A 226 -8.26 -37.37 -10.63
N THR A 227 -9.30 -36.56 -10.39
CA THR A 227 -10.72 -36.85 -10.70
C THR A 227 -11.62 -35.67 -10.29
N ASP A 228 -12.52 -35.34 -11.22
CA ASP A 228 -13.82 -34.65 -11.14
C ASP A 228 -13.97 -33.18 -10.69
N GLY A 229 -14.56 -32.42 -11.63
CA GLY A 229 -15.07 -31.08 -11.48
C GLY A 229 -16.37 -31.04 -10.67
N MET A 230 -16.24 -30.69 -9.41
CA MET A 230 -17.23 -29.92 -8.65
C MET A 230 -16.41 -28.97 -7.77
N SER A 231 -16.88 -27.75 -7.52
CA SER A 231 -16.14 -26.72 -6.76
C SER A 231 -15.82 -27.22 -5.34
N GLU A 232 -14.70 -27.94 -5.20
CA GLU A 232 -14.32 -28.64 -3.99
C GLU A 232 -13.88 -27.58 -2.97
N ARG A 233 -14.62 -27.47 -1.86
CA ARG A 233 -14.29 -26.50 -0.81
C ARG A 233 -12.90 -26.82 -0.28
N LYS A 234 -11.95 -25.91 -0.48
CA LYS A 234 -10.56 -26.12 -0.03
C LYS A 234 -10.51 -26.07 1.49
N GLN A 235 -9.93 -27.09 2.11
CA GLN A 235 -9.57 -27.06 3.52
C GLN A 235 -8.24 -26.31 3.65
N LEU A 236 -8.30 -25.09 4.17
CA LEU A 236 -7.12 -24.24 4.35
C LEU A 236 -6.99 -23.89 5.84
N PRO A 237 -6.20 -24.67 6.61
CA PRO A 237 -5.98 -24.41 8.04
C PRO A 237 -5.47 -22.99 8.32
N SER A 238 -4.71 -22.42 7.38
CA SER A 238 -4.20 -21.05 7.42
C SER A 238 -5.30 -19.99 7.49
N VAL A 239 -6.47 -20.25 6.87
CA VAL A 239 -7.62 -19.34 6.92
C VAL A 239 -8.23 -19.32 8.33
N SER A 240 -8.38 -20.48 8.97
CA SER A 240 -8.90 -20.54 10.35
C SER A 240 -7.94 -19.89 11.35
N THR A 241 -6.64 -20.07 11.19
CA THR A 241 -5.64 -19.43 12.06
C THR A 241 -5.64 -17.91 11.88
N ALA A 242 -5.71 -17.41 10.64
CA ALA A 242 -5.79 -15.98 10.35
C ALA A 242 -7.07 -15.34 10.94
N LEU A 243 -8.21 -16.03 10.83
CA LEU A 243 -9.48 -15.57 11.42
C LEU A 243 -9.44 -15.56 12.95
N LEU A 244 -8.89 -16.62 13.57
CA LEU A 244 -8.74 -16.67 15.03
C LEU A 244 -7.85 -15.53 15.53
N LEU A 245 -6.71 -15.30 14.86
CA LEU A 245 -5.81 -14.19 15.17
C LEU A 245 -6.53 -12.84 15.02
N ALA A 246 -7.34 -12.66 13.98
CA ALA A 246 -8.12 -11.45 13.76
C ALA A 246 -9.16 -11.21 14.86
N VAL A 247 -9.86 -12.25 15.31
CA VAL A 247 -10.81 -12.15 16.44
C VAL A 247 -10.07 -11.78 17.73
N VAL A 248 -8.93 -12.42 18.03
CA VAL A 248 -8.14 -12.12 19.24
C VAL A 248 -7.60 -10.69 19.22
N ILE A 249 -7.01 -10.26 18.11
CA ILE A 249 -6.48 -8.90 17.99
C ILE A 249 -7.62 -7.88 18.04
N GLY A 250 -8.72 -8.10 17.31
CA GLY A 250 -9.83 -7.17 17.27
C GLY A 250 -10.57 -7.06 18.61
N THR A 251 -10.71 -8.14 19.36
CA THR A 251 -11.28 -8.11 20.71
C THR A 251 -10.34 -7.42 21.71
N PHE A 252 -9.03 -7.65 21.60
CA PHE A 252 -8.04 -6.90 22.38
C PHE A 252 -8.07 -5.40 22.06
N GLU A 253 -8.14 -5.04 20.78
CA GLU A 253 -8.25 -3.65 20.31
C GLU A 253 -9.52 -2.98 20.86
N ALA A 254 -10.67 -3.68 20.78
CA ALA A 254 -11.94 -3.22 21.34
C ALA A 254 -11.84 -2.97 22.84
N LEU A 255 -11.27 -3.92 23.59
CA LEU A 255 -11.12 -3.82 25.04
C LEU A 255 -10.18 -2.67 25.43
N ALA A 256 -9.06 -2.54 24.72
CA ALA A 256 -8.10 -1.47 24.92
C ALA A 256 -8.73 -0.09 24.66
N MET A 257 -9.49 0.07 23.56
CA MET A 257 -10.18 1.34 23.25
C MET A 257 -11.33 1.63 24.21
N TYR A 258 -12.09 0.61 24.63
CA TYR A 258 -13.21 0.79 25.56
C TYR A 258 -12.72 1.21 26.95
N LEU A 259 -11.77 0.47 27.53
CA LEU A 259 -11.22 0.77 28.86
C LEU A 259 -10.24 1.94 28.86
N GLY A 260 -9.52 2.14 27.75
CA GLY A 260 -8.50 3.17 27.59
C GLY A 260 -9.00 4.46 26.94
N SER A 261 -10.30 4.58 26.63
CA SER A 261 -10.89 5.74 25.93
C SER A 261 -10.46 7.06 26.56
N GLY A 262 -10.46 7.12 27.90
CA GLY A 262 -10.02 8.30 28.63
C GLY A 262 -8.54 8.63 28.47
N VAL A 263 -7.67 7.62 28.55
CA VAL A 263 -6.21 7.78 28.37
C VAL A 263 -5.90 8.25 26.95
N PHE A 264 -6.53 7.67 25.93
CA PHE A 264 -6.31 8.06 24.54
C PHE A 264 -6.74 9.50 24.27
N LEU A 265 -7.86 9.95 24.84
CA LEU A 265 -8.29 11.34 24.74
C LEU A 265 -7.35 12.31 25.46
N SER A 266 -6.82 11.92 26.62
CA SER A 266 -5.76 12.69 27.30
C SER A 266 -4.47 12.75 26.48
N MET A 267 -4.09 11.69 25.77
CA MET A 267 -2.95 11.70 24.83
C MET A 267 -3.17 12.66 23.66
N MET A 268 -4.41 12.80 23.17
CA MET A 268 -4.77 13.82 22.19
C MET A 268 -4.70 15.25 22.77
N GLY A 269 -4.44 15.41 24.06
CA GLY A 269 -4.36 16.69 24.76
C GLY A 269 -5.70 17.29 25.15
N ILE A 270 -6.75 16.47 25.25
CA ILE A 270 -8.04 16.91 25.77
C ILE A 270 -8.03 16.86 27.30
N SER A 271 -8.18 18.03 27.92
CA SER A 271 -8.35 18.17 29.36
C SER A 271 -9.67 17.56 29.83
N SER A 272 -9.71 17.05 31.06
CA SER A 272 -10.92 16.53 31.70
C SER A 272 -12.03 17.58 31.84
N ALA A 273 -11.69 18.87 31.84
CA ALA A 273 -12.65 19.98 31.90
C ALA A 273 -13.24 20.34 30.52
N SER A 274 -12.75 19.75 29.43
CA SER A 274 -13.24 20.05 28.08
C SER A 274 -14.66 19.52 27.89
N SER A 275 -15.53 20.33 27.29
CA SER A 275 -16.88 19.93 26.90
C SER A 275 -16.90 18.74 25.92
N MET A 276 -15.83 18.53 25.15
CA MET A 276 -15.70 17.41 24.20
C MET A 276 -15.38 16.07 24.87
N ARG A 277 -14.90 16.08 26.12
CA ARG A 277 -14.32 14.89 26.76
C ARG A 277 -15.36 13.76 26.88
N ILE A 278 -16.51 14.05 27.47
CA ILE A 278 -17.56 13.05 27.76
C ILE A 278 -18.19 12.51 26.46
N PRO A 279 -18.63 13.35 25.50
CA PRO A 279 -19.22 12.84 24.27
C PRO A 279 -18.21 12.04 23.43
N ALA A 280 -16.93 12.44 23.43
CA ALA A 280 -15.88 11.71 22.72
C ALA A 280 -15.60 10.34 23.38
N GLU A 281 -15.56 10.25 24.71
CA GLU A 281 -15.42 8.95 25.40
C GLU A 281 -16.55 8.00 25.05
N GLN A 282 -17.79 8.49 25.11
CA GLN A 282 -18.97 7.69 24.79
C GLN A 282 -18.93 7.21 23.33
N PHE A 283 -18.62 8.12 22.39
CA PHE A 283 -18.53 7.78 20.98
C PHE A 283 -17.42 6.77 20.69
N LEU A 284 -16.21 6.98 21.24
CA LEU A 284 -15.08 6.08 21.08
C LEU A 284 -15.37 4.70 21.69
N SER A 285 -15.96 4.66 22.88
CA SER A 285 -16.29 3.40 23.56
C SER A 285 -17.32 2.59 22.78
N LEU A 286 -18.33 3.25 22.21
CA LEU A 286 -19.30 2.58 21.34
C LEU A 286 -18.65 2.10 20.04
N ARG A 287 -17.82 2.92 19.40
CA ARG A 287 -17.10 2.53 18.18
C ARG A 287 -16.12 1.39 18.41
N ALA A 288 -15.55 1.27 19.61
CA ALA A 288 -14.67 0.16 19.98
C ALA A 288 -15.35 -1.21 19.83
N ILE A 289 -16.67 -1.30 20.04
CA ILE A 289 -17.46 -2.53 19.86
C ILE A 289 -17.42 -3.03 18.40
N GLY A 290 -17.20 -2.12 17.45
CA GLY A 290 -17.04 -2.44 16.02
C GLY A 290 -15.64 -2.88 15.61
N ALA A 291 -14.61 -2.67 16.44
CA ALA A 291 -13.23 -3.04 16.12
C ALA A 291 -13.07 -4.52 15.74
N PRO A 292 -13.66 -5.51 16.45
CA PRO A 292 -13.54 -6.91 16.09
C PRO A 292 -14.05 -7.21 14.69
N ALA A 293 -15.18 -6.61 14.31
CA ALA A 293 -15.76 -6.74 12.97
C ALA A 293 -14.83 -6.16 11.90
N VAL A 294 -14.24 -4.98 12.15
CA VAL A 294 -13.28 -4.35 11.24
C VAL A 294 -12.04 -5.23 11.03
N VAL A 295 -11.44 -5.74 12.11
CA VAL A 295 -10.23 -6.58 12.06
C VAL A 295 -10.49 -7.88 11.31
N VAL A 296 -11.62 -8.55 11.60
CA VAL A 296 -12.02 -9.78 10.90
C VAL A 296 -12.29 -9.52 9.42
N SER A 297 -13.03 -8.46 9.10
CA SER A 297 -13.28 -8.06 7.71
C SER A 297 -11.98 -7.75 6.96
N LEU A 298 -10.98 -7.14 7.60
CA LEU A 298 -9.67 -6.89 6.99
C LEU A 298 -8.89 -8.20 6.75
N ALA A 299 -8.90 -9.13 7.70
CA ALA A 299 -8.30 -10.44 7.50
C ALA A 299 -8.94 -11.20 6.32
N ILE A 300 -10.27 -11.19 6.23
CA ILE A 300 -11.02 -11.81 5.12
C ILE A 300 -10.70 -11.14 3.79
N GLN A 301 -10.55 -9.82 3.77
CA GLN A 301 -10.07 -9.11 2.57
C GLN A 301 -8.69 -9.60 2.12
N GLY A 302 -7.75 -9.80 3.05
CA GLY A 302 -6.44 -10.40 2.76
C GLY A 302 -6.56 -11.83 2.20
N ILE A 303 -7.46 -12.64 2.78
CA ILE A 303 -7.75 -14.00 2.32
C ILE A 303 -8.31 -14.00 0.88
N PHE A 304 -9.32 -13.18 0.59
CA PHE A 304 -9.91 -13.06 -0.76
C PHE A 304 -8.92 -12.53 -1.79
N ARG A 305 -8.05 -11.57 -1.41
CA ARG A 305 -6.94 -11.14 -2.26
C ARG A 305 -5.95 -12.28 -2.54
N GLY A 306 -5.67 -13.13 -1.56
CA GLY A 306 -4.90 -14.37 -1.75
C GLY A 306 -5.56 -15.33 -2.75
N PHE A 307 -6.89 -15.40 -2.75
CA PHE A 307 -7.67 -16.13 -3.77
C PHE A 307 -7.77 -15.42 -5.12
N LYS A 308 -7.19 -14.22 -5.27
CA LYS A 308 -7.34 -13.34 -6.44
C LYS A 308 -8.79 -12.89 -6.69
N ASP A 309 -9.68 -12.94 -5.69
CA ASP A 309 -11.05 -12.44 -5.76
C ASP A 309 -11.14 -11.05 -5.11
N THR A 310 -11.11 -10.00 -5.91
CA THR A 310 -11.24 -8.62 -5.42
C THR A 310 -12.67 -8.07 -5.48
N LYS A 311 -13.56 -8.74 -6.21
CA LYS A 311 -14.94 -8.29 -6.43
C LYS A 311 -15.81 -8.54 -5.21
N THR A 312 -15.69 -9.73 -4.62
CA THR A 312 -16.48 -10.12 -3.44
C THR A 312 -16.28 -9.15 -2.27
N PRO A 313 -15.02 -8.78 -1.90
CA PRO A 313 -14.79 -7.77 -0.89
C PRO A 313 -15.45 -6.41 -1.12
N VAL A 314 -15.37 -5.90 -2.34
CA VAL A 314 -15.92 -4.59 -2.71
C VAL A 314 -17.44 -4.60 -2.62
N LEU A 315 -18.09 -5.68 -3.07
CA LEU A 315 -19.54 -5.84 -2.96
C LEU A 315 -20.00 -5.81 -1.50
N CYS A 316 -19.34 -6.57 -0.62
CA CYS A 316 -19.67 -6.60 0.80
C CYS A 316 -19.49 -5.22 1.47
N LEU A 317 -18.38 -4.52 1.17
CA LEU A 317 -18.15 -3.16 1.67
C LEU A 317 -19.23 -2.19 1.16
N GLY A 318 -19.59 -2.28 -0.13
CA GLY A 318 -20.62 -1.44 -0.73
C GLY A 318 -21.98 -1.61 -0.03
N LEU A 319 -22.40 -2.86 0.20
CA LEU A 319 -23.64 -3.17 0.93
C LEU A 319 -23.59 -2.65 2.38
N GLY A 320 -22.45 -2.81 3.05
CA GLY A 320 -22.24 -2.30 4.41
C GLY A 320 -22.33 -0.78 4.49
N ASN A 321 -21.61 -0.07 3.64
CA ASN A 321 -21.62 1.39 3.61
C ASN A 321 -22.99 1.94 3.23
N LEU A 322 -23.68 1.31 2.27
CA LEU A 322 -25.05 1.68 1.94
C LEU A 322 -25.99 1.48 3.13
N SER A 323 -25.83 0.37 3.87
CA SER A 323 -26.60 0.16 5.11
C SER A 323 -26.33 1.27 6.13
N ALA A 324 -25.07 1.68 6.33
CA ALA A 324 -24.71 2.75 7.27
C ALA A 324 -25.39 4.06 6.90
N VAL A 325 -25.35 4.42 5.62
CA VAL A 325 -26.01 5.62 5.07
C VAL A 325 -27.50 5.64 5.39
N PHE A 326 -28.20 4.50 5.31
CA PHE A 326 -29.61 4.39 5.69
C PHE A 326 -29.82 4.41 7.22
N LEU A 327 -28.93 3.79 7.98
CA LEU A 327 -29.04 3.70 9.43
C LEU A 327 -28.79 5.06 10.12
N PHE A 328 -27.91 5.91 9.58
CA PHE A 328 -27.62 7.22 10.19
C PHE A 328 -28.88 8.04 10.50
N PRO A 329 -29.74 8.43 9.51
CA PRO A 329 -30.91 9.25 9.82
C PRO A 329 -31.93 8.52 10.70
N PHE A 330 -32.04 7.19 10.57
CA PHE A 330 -32.96 6.38 11.35
C PHE A 330 -32.57 6.36 12.84
N LEU A 331 -31.31 6.07 13.17
CA LEU A 331 -30.89 6.00 14.57
C LEU A 331 -30.71 7.39 15.19
N MET A 332 -30.16 8.35 14.43
CA MET A 332 -29.84 9.68 14.97
C MET A 332 -31.09 10.52 15.20
N TYR A 333 -32.00 10.62 14.20
CA TYR A 333 -33.14 11.52 14.26
C TYR A 333 -34.45 10.83 14.63
N PHE A 334 -34.74 9.66 14.04
CA PHE A 334 -36.01 8.96 14.31
C PHE A 334 -36.02 8.33 15.72
N LEU A 335 -34.96 7.59 16.08
CA LEU A 335 -34.80 7.04 17.44
C LEU A 335 -34.22 8.05 18.44
N ARG A 336 -33.87 9.27 17.99
CA ARG A 336 -33.32 10.37 18.80
C ARG A 336 -32.09 9.98 19.63
N LEU A 337 -31.26 9.07 19.11
CA LEU A 337 -30.03 8.64 19.77
C LEU A 337 -28.87 9.64 19.56
N GLY A 338 -29.06 10.69 18.74
CA GLY A 338 -28.04 11.71 18.50
C GLY A 338 -26.71 11.10 18.03
N VAL A 339 -25.60 11.56 18.60
CA VAL A 339 -24.25 11.10 18.21
C VAL A 339 -24.00 9.61 18.52
N VAL A 340 -24.68 9.07 19.54
CA VAL A 340 -24.66 7.63 19.86
C VAL A 340 -25.28 6.81 18.72
N GLY A 341 -26.33 7.33 18.10
CA GLY A 341 -26.96 6.72 16.93
C GLY A 341 -26.00 6.58 15.75
N ALA A 342 -25.11 7.56 15.53
CA ALA A 342 -24.09 7.49 14.49
C ALA A 342 -23.07 6.37 14.78
N ALA A 343 -22.57 6.29 16.02
CA ALA A 343 -21.64 5.24 16.41
C ALA A 343 -22.24 3.84 16.22
N ILE A 344 -23.49 3.63 16.68
CA ILE A 344 -24.20 2.35 16.54
C ILE A 344 -24.43 2.01 15.06
N SER A 345 -24.83 2.98 14.24
CA SER A 345 -25.04 2.79 12.79
C SER A 345 -23.79 2.21 12.14
N THR A 346 -22.63 2.82 12.40
CA THR A 346 -21.35 2.38 11.84
C THR A 346 -20.95 1.00 12.37
N VAL A 347 -21.14 0.71 13.66
CA VAL A 347 -20.86 -0.60 14.25
C VAL A 347 -21.72 -1.69 13.62
N VAL A 348 -23.04 -1.47 13.52
CA VAL A 348 -23.98 -2.43 12.91
C VAL A 348 -23.59 -2.71 11.46
N SER A 349 -23.28 -1.67 10.69
CA SER A 349 -22.85 -1.84 9.30
C SER A 349 -21.53 -2.60 9.17
N GLN A 350 -20.58 -2.41 10.08
CA GLN A 350 -19.34 -3.21 10.11
C GLN A 350 -19.63 -4.69 10.36
N TYR A 351 -20.54 -5.03 11.27
CA TYR A 351 -20.96 -6.42 11.49
C TYR A 351 -21.73 -7.00 10.30
N ILE A 352 -22.53 -6.20 9.59
CA ILE A 352 -23.17 -6.61 8.34
C ILE A 352 -22.11 -6.96 7.29
N VAL A 353 -21.08 -6.12 7.11
CA VAL A 353 -19.95 -6.41 6.22
C VAL A 353 -19.27 -7.72 6.62
N THR A 354 -18.92 -7.88 7.89
CA THR A 354 -18.25 -9.09 8.40
C THR A 354 -19.09 -10.33 8.17
N PHE A 355 -20.39 -10.26 8.42
CA PHE A 355 -21.32 -11.37 8.19
C PHE A 355 -21.33 -11.80 6.71
N PHE A 356 -21.50 -10.86 5.78
CA PHE A 356 -21.47 -11.18 4.35
C PHE A 356 -20.11 -11.71 3.91
N MET A 357 -19.00 -11.14 4.41
CA MET A 357 -17.65 -11.61 4.14
C MET A 357 -17.44 -13.06 4.60
N ILE A 358 -17.86 -13.42 5.82
CA ILE A 358 -17.78 -14.79 6.34
C ILE A 358 -18.70 -15.72 5.53
N TRP A 359 -19.90 -15.27 5.16
CA TRP A 359 -20.83 -16.07 4.36
C TRP A 359 -20.24 -16.44 2.99
N PHE A 360 -19.68 -15.47 2.27
CA PHE A 360 -19.01 -15.74 0.99
C PHE A 360 -17.75 -16.59 1.17
N LEU A 361 -16.99 -16.39 2.26
CA LEU A 361 -15.81 -17.20 2.55
C LEU A 361 -16.19 -18.66 2.80
N ASN A 362 -17.22 -18.93 3.60
CA ASN A 362 -17.72 -20.28 3.90
C ASN A 362 -18.25 -21.02 2.66
N LYS A 363 -18.67 -20.29 1.62
CA LYS A 363 -19.00 -20.90 0.31
C LYS A 363 -17.76 -21.43 -0.42
N ARG A 364 -16.57 -20.87 -0.17
CA ARG A 364 -15.32 -21.22 -0.88
C ARG A 364 -14.40 -22.15 -0.08
N THR A 365 -14.41 -22.08 1.25
CA THR A 365 -13.53 -22.88 2.11
C THR A 365 -14.30 -23.59 3.21
N VAL A 366 -13.88 -24.81 3.54
CA VAL A 366 -14.30 -25.45 4.81
C VAL A 366 -13.39 -24.91 5.90
N LEU A 367 -13.97 -24.31 6.92
CA LEU A 367 -13.27 -23.87 8.12
C LEU A 367 -12.87 -25.10 8.95
N SER A 368 -11.64 -25.58 8.76
CA SER A 368 -11.05 -26.66 9.57
C SER A 368 -10.39 -26.12 10.84
N LEU A 369 -10.16 -26.96 11.86
CA LEU A 369 -9.53 -26.57 13.12
C LEU A 369 -8.16 -25.87 12.88
N PRO A 370 -7.84 -24.79 13.61
CA PRO A 370 -6.60 -24.06 13.43
C PRO A 370 -5.38 -24.93 13.79
N SER A 371 -4.41 -24.99 12.87
CA SER A 371 -3.11 -25.62 13.09
C SER A 371 -2.06 -24.54 13.36
N MET A 372 -1.48 -24.54 14.56
CA MET A 372 -0.53 -23.52 15.04
C MET A 372 0.92 -23.75 14.57
N ARG A 373 1.17 -24.69 13.64
CA ARG A 373 2.51 -25.31 13.51
C ARG A 373 3.41 -24.83 12.35
N SER A 374 3.10 -23.73 11.66
CA SER A 374 4.03 -23.19 10.64
C SER A 374 3.89 -21.67 10.47
N LEU A 375 4.28 -20.92 11.51
CA LEU A 375 4.35 -19.46 11.48
C LEU A 375 5.78 -19.01 11.13
N HIS A 376 6.13 -19.00 9.85
CA HIS A 376 7.39 -18.41 9.38
C HIS A 376 7.25 -16.89 9.20
N PHE A 377 7.37 -16.14 10.30
CA PHE A 377 7.26 -14.67 10.29
C PHE A 377 8.39 -13.95 9.54
N GLY A 378 9.59 -14.54 9.44
CA GLY A 378 10.82 -13.77 9.17
C GLY A 378 11.00 -13.17 7.76
N GLY A 379 10.48 -13.81 6.71
CA GLY A 379 10.74 -13.39 5.32
C GLY A 379 9.91 -12.20 4.84
N TYR A 380 8.64 -12.14 5.27
CA TYR A 380 7.68 -11.10 4.85
C TYR A 380 7.64 -9.89 5.80
N LEU A 381 8.13 -10.03 7.03
CA LEU A 381 8.15 -8.96 8.02
C LEU A 381 9.04 -7.77 7.62
N ARG A 382 10.03 -7.98 6.74
CA ARG A 382 10.92 -6.89 6.28
C ARG A 382 10.19 -5.95 5.31
N SER A 383 9.56 -6.47 4.26
CA SER A 383 8.79 -5.65 3.31
C SER A 383 7.49 -5.12 3.95
N GLY A 384 6.81 -5.94 4.76
CA GLY A 384 5.67 -5.50 5.56
C GLY A 384 6.06 -4.40 6.55
N GLY A 385 7.22 -4.50 7.20
CA GLY A 385 7.76 -3.51 8.14
C GLY A 385 7.99 -2.13 7.52
N PHE A 386 8.50 -2.07 6.30
CA PHE A 386 8.65 -0.79 5.58
C PHE A 386 7.28 -0.16 5.26
N LEU A 387 6.34 -0.94 4.76
CA LEU A 387 4.99 -0.46 4.46
C LEU A 387 4.24 -0.01 5.72
N LEU A 388 4.51 -0.67 6.85
CA LEU A 388 4.04 -0.30 8.17
C LEU A 388 4.61 1.04 8.62
N GLY A 389 5.94 1.20 8.63
CA GLY A 389 6.61 2.44 9.03
C GLY A 389 6.10 3.64 8.22
N ARG A 390 5.93 3.46 6.90
CA ARG A 390 5.32 4.45 6.01
C ARG A 390 3.91 4.84 6.45
N THR A 391 3.04 3.85 6.63
CA THR A 391 1.62 4.11 6.92
C THR A 391 1.46 4.72 8.31
N LEU A 392 2.23 4.26 9.29
CA LEU A 392 2.28 4.84 10.63
C LEU A 392 2.71 6.31 10.60
N ALA A 393 3.75 6.66 9.84
CA ALA A 393 4.20 8.05 9.72
C ALA A 393 3.11 8.97 9.16
N ALA A 394 2.39 8.52 8.12
CA ALA A 394 1.29 9.28 7.54
C ALA A 394 0.10 9.43 8.50
N VAL A 395 -0.35 8.33 9.11
CA VAL A 395 -1.50 8.35 10.03
C VAL A 395 -1.18 9.13 11.29
N LEU A 396 0.05 9.02 11.82
CA LEU A 396 0.50 9.80 12.97
C LEU A 396 0.46 11.30 12.68
N THR A 397 0.88 11.72 11.48
CA THR A 397 0.86 13.14 11.09
C THR A 397 -0.57 13.69 11.02
N ILE A 398 -1.50 12.94 10.43
CA ILE A 398 -2.93 13.31 10.37
C ILE A 398 -3.59 13.26 11.75
N THR A 399 -3.21 12.30 12.59
CA THR A 399 -3.71 12.20 13.96
C THR A 399 -3.22 13.36 14.82
N LEU A 400 -1.95 13.75 14.64
CA LEU A 400 -1.37 14.88 15.33
C LEU A 400 -2.02 16.19 14.88
N SER A 401 -2.32 16.37 13.59
CA SER A 401 -3.06 17.56 13.12
C SER A 401 -4.45 17.63 13.77
N THR A 402 -5.15 16.49 13.87
CA THR A 402 -6.42 16.37 14.58
C THR A 402 -6.27 16.74 16.07
N SER A 403 -5.25 16.21 16.76
CA SER A 403 -4.95 16.56 18.15
C SER A 403 -4.73 18.05 18.34
N MET A 404 -3.96 18.69 17.44
CA MET A 404 -3.71 20.13 17.53
C MET A 404 -4.98 20.94 17.28
N ALA A 405 -5.81 20.56 16.32
CA ALA A 405 -7.11 21.19 16.08
C ALA A 405 -8.04 21.04 17.29
N ALA A 406 -8.06 19.86 17.93
CA ALA A 406 -8.86 19.57 19.11
C ALA A 406 -8.47 20.44 20.32
N ARG A 407 -7.19 20.79 20.46
CA ARG A 407 -6.69 21.68 21.54
C ARG A 407 -7.10 23.14 21.36
N LEU A 408 -7.45 23.57 20.14
CA LEU A 408 -7.96 24.92 19.87
C LEU A 408 -9.42 25.10 20.29
N GLY A 409 -10.15 24.01 20.50
CA GLY A 409 -11.51 23.99 21.01
C GLY A 409 -12.52 23.33 20.06
N PRO A 410 -13.79 23.18 20.50
CA PRO A 410 -14.80 22.42 19.78
C PRO A 410 -15.13 22.99 18.40
N LEU A 411 -15.27 24.31 18.27
CA LEU A 411 -15.60 24.96 17.00
C LEU A 411 -14.50 24.75 15.94
N SER A 412 -13.24 24.95 16.33
CA SER A 412 -12.09 24.73 15.44
C SER A 412 -11.96 23.27 15.04
N MET A 413 -12.20 22.34 15.96
CA MET A 413 -12.15 20.91 15.69
C MET A 413 -13.29 20.43 14.78
N ALA A 414 -14.50 20.95 14.95
CA ALA A 414 -15.63 20.67 14.07
C ALA A 414 -15.35 21.17 12.64
N ALA A 415 -14.86 22.40 12.50
CA ALA A 415 -14.44 22.93 11.21
C ALA A 415 -13.29 22.12 10.59
N HIS A 416 -12.31 21.73 11.39
CA HIS A 416 -11.22 20.85 10.96
C HIS A 416 -11.74 19.52 10.43
N GLN A 417 -12.70 18.89 11.12
CA GLN A 417 -13.29 17.62 10.71
C GLN A 417 -13.97 17.70 9.35
N ILE A 418 -14.77 18.75 9.09
CA ILE A 418 -15.41 18.98 7.78
C ILE A 418 -14.35 19.11 6.68
N CYS A 419 -13.40 20.02 6.89
CA CYS A 419 -12.34 20.29 5.92
C CYS A 419 -11.47 19.05 5.67
N LEU A 420 -11.09 18.31 6.72
CA LEU A 420 -10.28 17.09 6.61
C LEU A 420 -11.03 15.98 5.87
N GLN A 421 -12.32 15.79 6.13
CA GLN A 421 -13.12 14.77 5.46
C GLN A 421 -13.25 15.05 3.97
N VAL A 422 -13.54 16.30 3.57
CA VAL A 422 -13.60 16.68 2.15
C VAL A 422 -12.23 16.55 1.50
N TRP A 423 -11.17 17.01 2.18
CA TRP A 423 -9.80 16.94 1.69
C TRP A 423 -9.35 15.49 1.44
N LEU A 424 -9.63 14.56 2.35
CA LEU A 424 -9.33 13.14 2.19
C LEU A 424 -10.19 12.51 1.08
N SER A 425 -11.48 12.81 1.04
CA SER A 425 -12.42 12.20 0.08
C SER A 425 -12.05 12.52 -1.36
N VAL A 426 -11.69 13.78 -1.62
CA VAL A 426 -11.26 14.23 -2.94
C VAL A 426 -9.87 13.70 -3.29
N SER A 427 -8.97 13.59 -2.30
CA SER A 427 -7.62 13.03 -2.49
C SER A 427 -7.63 11.55 -2.90
N LEU A 428 -8.64 10.78 -2.51
CA LEU A 428 -8.77 9.37 -2.88
C LEU A 428 -9.04 9.15 -4.38
N LEU A 429 -9.55 10.16 -5.10
CA LEU A 429 -9.63 10.11 -6.56
C LEU A 429 -8.23 10.03 -7.19
N ALA A 430 -7.27 10.77 -6.63
CA ALA A 430 -5.88 10.72 -7.09
C ALA A 430 -5.20 9.40 -6.68
N ASP A 431 -5.56 8.82 -5.54
CA ASP A 431 -5.08 7.50 -5.13
C ASP A 431 -5.55 6.40 -6.09
N ALA A 432 -6.81 6.46 -6.55
CA ALA A 432 -7.33 5.54 -7.56
C ALA A 432 -6.58 5.64 -8.90
N GLN A 433 -6.26 6.85 -9.34
CA GLN A 433 -5.44 7.09 -10.53
C GLN A 433 -4.01 6.57 -10.33
N ALA A 434 -3.42 6.80 -9.16
CA ALA A 434 -2.08 6.31 -8.81
C ALA A 434 -2.01 4.78 -8.80
N SER A 435 -3.01 4.11 -8.23
CA SER A 435 -3.11 2.64 -8.21
C SER A 435 -3.23 2.06 -9.62
N SER A 436 -3.90 2.75 -10.55
CA SER A 436 -4.02 2.31 -11.95
C SER A 436 -2.68 2.45 -12.67
N GLY A 437 -1.98 3.58 -12.48
CA GLY A 437 -0.62 3.77 -13.01
C GLY A 437 0.39 2.77 -12.45
N GLN A 438 0.30 2.46 -11.16
CA GLN A 438 1.12 1.44 -10.50
C GLN A 438 1.04 0.08 -11.21
N ALA A 439 -0.16 -0.38 -11.56
CA ALA A 439 -0.35 -1.67 -12.21
C ALA A 439 0.30 -1.73 -13.60
N LEU A 440 0.14 -0.67 -14.39
CA LEU A 440 0.73 -0.58 -15.73
C LEU A 440 2.27 -0.49 -15.69
N ILE A 441 2.81 0.29 -14.73
CA ILE A 441 4.26 0.39 -14.51
C ILE A 441 4.81 -0.97 -14.09
N ALA A 442 4.17 -1.66 -13.14
CA ALA A 442 4.63 -2.97 -12.67
C ALA A 442 4.71 -4.01 -13.81
N SER A 443 3.68 -4.07 -14.66
CA SER A 443 3.66 -4.98 -15.82
C SER A 443 4.73 -4.63 -16.86
N SER A 444 4.84 -3.36 -17.24
CA SER A 444 5.81 -2.91 -18.25
C SER A 444 7.26 -3.01 -17.76
N PHE A 445 7.50 -2.73 -16.49
CA PHE A 445 8.80 -2.88 -15.85
C PHE A 445 9.23 -4.35 -15.77
N ALA A 446 8.31 -5.26 -15.43
CA ALA A 446 8.58 -6.70 -15.41
C ALA A 446 8.95 -7.26 -16.79
N ARG A 447 8.39 -6.69 -17.87
CA ARG A 447 8.75 -7.01 -19.27
C ARG A 447 10.06 -6.38 -19.75
N GLY A 448 10.66 -5.49 -18.96
CA GLY A 448 11.86 -4.72 -19.34
C GLY A 448 11.60 -3.61 -20.35
N ASP A 449 10.34 -3.22 -20.57
CA ASP A 449 9.95 -2.15 -21.49
C ASP A 449 10.00 -0.78 -20.78
N PHE A 450 11.21 -0.26 -20.62
CA PHE A 450 11.46 1.01 -19.93
C PHE A 450 10.92 2.23 -20.69
N SER A 451 10.76 2.14 -22.01
CA SER A 451 10.11 3.18 -22.83
C SER A 451 8.66 3.37 -22.41
N THR A 452 7.90 2.28 -22.36
CA THR A 452 6.48 2.32 -21.94
C THR A 452 6.36 2.75 -20.48
N VAL A 453 7.25 2.31 -19.59
CA VAL A 453 7.27 2.78 -18.19
C VAL A 453 7.44 4.31 -18.10
N LYS A 454 8.32 4.90 -18.92
CA LYS A 454 8.53 6.35 -18.99
C LYS A 454 7.29 7.08 -19.51
N GLU A 455 6.66 6.56 -20.57
CA GLU A 455 5.42 7.12 -21.10
C GLU A 455 4.29 7.11 -20.06
N ILE A 456 4.10 5.97 -19.37
CA ILE A 456 3.11 5.84 -18.30
C ILE A 456 3.41 6.83 -17.16
N ALA A 457 4.66 6.93 -16.71
CA ALA A 457 5.03 7.82 -15.61
C ALA A 457 4.77 9.29 -15.95
N TYR A 458 5.18 9.74 -17.16
CA TYR A 458 4.94 11.11 -17.60
C TYR A 458 3.45 11.41 -17.77
N PHE A 459 2.71 10.47 -18.37
CA PHE A 459 1.27 10.61 -18.55
C PHE A 459 0.54 10.65 -17.20
N ALA A 460 0.90 9.77 -16.26
CA ALA A 460 0.32 9.75 -14.91
C ALA A 460 0.59 11.07 -14.17
N LEU A 461 1.82 11.60 -14.21
CA LEU A 461 2.15 12.90 -13.59
C LEU A 461 1.38 14.06 -14.22
N LYS A 462 1.30 14.11 -15.55
CA LYS A 462 0.59 15.16 -16.29
C LYS A 462 -0.91 15.13 -16.00
N THR A 463 -1.53 13.96 -16.14
CA THR A 463 -2.97 13.78 -15.84
C THR A 463 -3.26 14.00 -14.36
N GLY A 464 -2.35 13.60 -13.48
CA GLY A 464 -2.42 13.85 -12.05
C GLY A 464 -2.48 15.31 -11.67
N LEU A 465 -1.55 16.09 -12.23
CA LEU A 465 -1.53 17.53 -12.04
C LEU A 465 -2.81 18.17 -12.58
N PHE A 466 -3.26 17.74 -13.77
CA PHE A 466 -4.53 18.20 -14.33
C PHE A 466 -5.71 17.90 -13.39
N THR A 467 -5.86 16.65 -12.93
CA THR A 467 -6.89 16.25 -11.96
C THR A 467 -6.82 17.09 -10.69
N GLY A 468 -5.64 17.28 -10.12
CA GLY A 468 -5.45 18.09 -8.91
C GLY A 468 -5.82 19.57 -9.11
N VAL A 469 -5.47 20.16 -10.25
CA VAL A 469 -5.86 21.55 -10.60
C VAL A 469 -7.36 21.66 -10.83
N SER A 470 -7.97 20.71 -11.54
CA SER A 470 -9.43 20.66 -11.72
C SER A 470 -10.16 20.56 -10.38
N LEU A 471 -9.69 19.71 -9.47
CA LEU A 471 -10.25 19.56 -8.12
C LEU A 471 -10.07 20.82 -7.27
N ALA A 472 -8.92 21.51 -7.39
CA ALA A 472 -8.71 22.79 -6.73
C ALA A 472 -9.73 23.85 -7.17
N ILE A 473 -10.00 23.97 -8.47
CA ILE A 473 -10.97 24.91 -9.03
C ILE A 473 -12.40 24.54 -8.60
N ILE A 474 -12.78 23.27 -8.75
CA ILE A 474 -14.12 22.78 -8.40
C ILE A 474 -14.40 23.05 -6.91
N LEU A 475 -13.46 22.71 -6.02
CA LEU A 475 -13.62 22.99 -4.59
C LEU A 475 -13.58 24.48 -4.29
N GLY A 476 -12.69 25.25 -4.92
CA GLY A 476 -12.61 26.69 -4.73
C GLY A 476 -13.95 27.40 -4.97
N VAL A 477 -14.70 26.96 -5.99
CA VAL A 477 -16.02 27.52 -6.33
C VAL A 477 -17.16 26.92 -5.51
N SER A 478 -17.14 25.60 -5.25
CA SER A 478 -18.28 24.89 -4.65
C SER A 478 -18.25 24.75 -3.13
N PHE A 479 -17.08 24.85 -2.49
CA PHE A 479 -16.91 24.44 -1.09
C PHE A 479 -17.69 25.30 -0.10
N GLY A 480 -17.88 26.59 -0.38
CA GLY A 480 -18.72 27.46 0.46
C GLY A 480 -20.15 26.95 0.56
N SER A 481 -20.72 26.49 -0.56
CA SER A 481 -22.04 25.86 -0.61
C SER A 481 -22.03 24.43 -0.11
N LEU A 482 -20.94 23.68 -0.34
CA LEU A 482 -20.80 22.31 0.15
C LEU A 482 -20.75 22.26 1.69
N ALA A 483 -20.10 23.24 2.32
CA ALA A 483 -19.96 23.33 3.77
C ALA A 483 -21.31 23.39 4.50
N THR A 484 -22.32 24.02 3.92
CA THR A 484 -23.67 24.13 4.52
C THR A 484 -24.45 22.81 4.52
N LEU A 485 -24.01 21.83 3.71
CA LEU A 485 -24.56 20.47 3.82
C LEU A 485 -24.17 19.81 5.14
N PHE A 486 -22.97 20.12 5.65
CA PHE A 486 -22.41 19.53 6.86
C PHE A 486 -22.90 20.19 8.14
N THR A 487 -23.07 21.51 8.16
CA THR A 487 -23.48 22.24 9.36
C THR A 487 -24.27 23.50 9.02
N ASN A 488 -25.17 23.88 9.92
CA ASN A 488 -25.91 25.15 9.88
C ASN A 488 -25.34 26.19 10.86
N ASP A 489 -24.30 25.83 11.62
CA ASP A 489 -23.68 26.71 12.60
C ASP A 489 -22.83 27.78 11.91
N SER A 490 -23.18 29.06 12.12
CA SER A 490 -22.51 30.17 11.45
C SER A 490 -21.06 30.35 11.88
N GLU A 491 -20.71 30.07 13.13
CA GLU A 491 -19.34 30.21 13.64
C GLU A 491 -18.44 29.12 13.04
N VAL A 492 -18.94 27.88 12.97
CA VAL A 492 -18.21 26.79 12.29
C VAL A 492 -18.03 27.10 10.81
N LEU A 493 -19.08 27.58 10.12
CA LEU A 493 -19.00 27.92 8.70
C LEU A 493 -17.98 29.03 8.43
N GLU A 494 -17.87 30.03 9.29
CA GLU A 494 -16.85 31.09 9.18
C GLU A 494 -15.43 30.50 9.28
N ILE A 495 -15.18 29.61 10.23
CA ILE A 495 -13.89 28.93 10.38
C ILE A 495 -13.63 28.03 9.16
N VAL A 496 -14.62 27.28 8.67
CA VAL A 496 -14.49 26.44 7.46
C VAL A 496 -14.07 27.25 6.24
N ARG A 497 -14.59 28.48 6.07
CA ARG A 497 -14.17 29.38 4.98
C ARG A 497 -12.69 29.75 5.05
N SER A 498 -12.12 29.90 6.24
CA SER A 498 -10.66 30.11 6.38
C SER A 498 -9.85 28.88 5.93
N GLY A 499 -10.41 27.67 6.08
CA GLY A 499 -9.81 26.41 5.64
C GLY A 499 -9.92 26.15 4.13
N LEU A 500 -10.85 26.82 3.43
CA LEU A 500 -11.11 26.62 1.99
C LEU A 500 -9.85 26.75 1.14
N LEU A 501 -9.06 27.80 1.38
CA LEU A 501 -7.84 28.04 0.61
C LEU A 501 -6.86 26.87 0.76
N PHE A 502 -6.69 26.34 1.97
CA PHE A 502 -5.81 25.19 2.20
C PHE A 502 -6.36 23.92 1.57
N VAL A 503 -7.66 23.64 1.75
CA VAL A 503 -8.30 22.44 1.21
C VAL A 503 -8.24 22.41 -0.31
N SER A 504 -8.55 23.53 -0.98
CA SER A 504 -8.56 23.62 -2.44
C SER A 504 -7.15 23.75 -3.04
N ALA A 505 -6.32 24.67 -2.57
CA ALA A 505 -5.00 24.94 -3.16
C ALA A 505 -3.99 23.81 -2.95
N SER A 506 -4.21 22.92 -1.97
CA SER A 506 -3.35 21.75 -1.76
C SER A 506 -3.66 20.57 -2.67
N GLN A 507 -4.81 20.53 -3.37
CA GLN A 507 -5.19 19.39 -4.22
C GLN A 507 -4.16 19.03 -5.32
N PRO A 508 -3.50 19.98 -6.00
CA PRO A 508 -2.44 19.64 -6.97
C PRO A 508 -1.25 18.93 -6.30
N LEU A 509 -0.85 19.37 -5.10
CA LEU A 509 0.22 18.73 -4.33
C LEU A 509 -0.21 17.35 -3.87
N ASN A 510 -1.43 17.20 -3.36
CA ASN A 510 -1.96 15.91 -2.96
C ASN A 510 -1.92 14.92 -4.13
N ALA A 511 -2.47 15.32 -5.29
CA ALA A 511 -2.57 14.47 -6.45
C ALA A 511 -1.19 13.98 -6.92
N LEU A 512 -0.21 14.89 -7.00
CA LEU A 512 1.17 14.53 -7.32
C LEU A 512 1.76 13.59 -6.28
N ALA A 513 1.55 13.85 -4.99
CA ALA A 513 2.10 13.01 -3.92
C ALA A 513 1.55 11.57 -3.98
N TYR A 514 0.25 11.38 -4.25
CA TYR A 514 -0.34 10.05 -4.45
C TYR A 514 0.21 9.36 -5.69
N ILE A 515 0.35 10.10 -6.78
CA ILE A 515 0.90 9.55 -8.02
C ILE A 515 2.34 9.13 -7.85
N PHE A 516 3.17 9.94 -7.19
CA PHE A 516 4.52 9.53 -6.84
C PHE A 516 4.52 8.22 -6.04
N ASP A 517 3.67 8.05 -5.04
CA ASP A 517 3.55 6.77 -4.33
C ASP A 517 3.26 5.60 -5.28
N GLY A 518 2.28 5.75 -6.17
CA GLY A 518 1.96 4.73 -7.17
C GLY A 518 3.12 4.40 -8.11
N LEU A 519 3.89 5.42 -8.54
CA LEU A 519 5.10 5.24 -9.33
C LEU A 519 6.15 4.40 -8.57
N HIS A 520 6.45 4.76 -7.31
CA HIS A 520 7.43 4.02 -6.50
C HIS A 520 7.01 2.58 -6.25
N TYR A 521 5.71 2.33 -6.07
CA TYR A 521 5.19 0.98 -5.90
C TYR A 521 5.22 0.17 -7.20
N GLY A 522 5.00 0.81 -8.34
CA GLY A 522 5.03 0.15 -9.64
C GLY A 522 6.38 -0.50 -9.91
N ILE A 523 7.48 0.15 -9.50
CA ILE A 523 8.84 -0.37 -9.64
C ILE A 523 9.37 -1.05 -8.35
N SER A 524 8.52 -1.27 -7.35
CA SER A 524 8.86 -1.92 -6.08
C SER A 524 9.92 -1.23 -5.21
N ASP A 525 10.01 0.11 -5.25
CA ASP A 525 10.94 0.91 -4.43
C ASP A 525 10.41 1.19 -3.01
N PHE A 526 9.96 0.12 -2.33
CA PHE A 526 9.28 0.20 -1.03
C PHE A 526 10.17 0.75 0.09
N SER A 527 11.46 0.44 0.07
CA SER A 527 12.43 0.89 1.09
C SER A 527 12.57 2.42 1.07
N TYR A 528 12.67 3.00 -0.13
CA TYR A 528 12.73 4.45 -0.28
C TYR A 528 11.42 5.10 0.16
N ALA A 529 10.28 4.59 -0.33
CA ALA A 529 8.96 5.13 -0.01
C ALA A 529 8.69 5.13 1.51
N ALA A 530 9.15 4.10 2.22
CA ALA A 530 9.03 4.04 3.69
C ALA A 530 9.93 5.04 4.40
N CYS A 531 11.23 5.04 4.08
CA CYS A 531 12.19 5.93 4.73
C CYS A 531 11.86 7.40 4.47
N SER A 532 11.53 7.76 3.23
CA SER A 532 11.15 9.13 2.87
C SER A 532 9.89 9.56 3.62
N MET A 533 8.85 8.73 3.69
CA MET A 533 7.64 9.06 4.43
C MET A 533 7.89 9.23 5.93
N MET A 534 8.76 8.42 6.54
CA MET A 534 9.12 8.57 7.95
C MET A 534 9.83 9.91 8.22
N VAL A 535 10.77 10.29 7.35
CA VAL A 535 11.46 11.59 7.45
C VAL A 535 10.50 12.76 7.23
N VAL A 536 9.69 12.70 6.18
CA VAL A 536 8.68 13.72 5.87
C VAL A 536 7.68 13.86 7.01
N GLY A 537 7.16 12.74 7.52
CA GLY A 537 6.25 12.71 8.67
C GLY A 537 6.87 13.30 9.93
N ALA A 538 8.14 12.99 10.23
CA ALA A 538 8.84 13.56 11.38
C ALA A 538 8.99 15.08 11.28
N ILE A 539 9.39 15.60 10.12
CA ILE A 539 9.52 17.05 9.88
C ILE A 539 8.15 17.73 10.01
N SER A 540 7.12 17.17 9.39
CA SER A 540 5.75 17.70 9.47
C SER A 540 5.18 17.64 10.89
N CYS A 541 5.46 16.57 11.65
CA CYS A 541 5.04 16.47 13.04
C CYS A 541 5.73 17.53 13.91
N ALA A 542 7.03 17.75 13.73
CA ALA A 542 7.76 18.81 14.44
C ALA A 542 7.16 20.19 14.13
N PHE A 543 6.81 20.46 12.87
CA PHE A 543 6.13 21.68 12.48
C PHE A 543 4.73 21.81 13.13
N LEU A 544 3.93 20.74 13.10
CA LEU A 544 2.58 20.69 13.70
C LEU A 544 2.59 20.90 15.21
N LEU A 545 3.65 20.52 15.93
CA LEU A 545 3.74 20.77 17.36
C LEU A 545 3.97 22.24 17.72
N TYR A 546 4.50 23.05 16.80
CA TYR A 546 4.87 24.44 17.04
C TYR A 546 3.96 25.46 16.33
N ALA A 547 3.62 25.26 15.06
CA ALA A 547 2.88 26.26 14.29
C ALA A 547 1.48 26.60 14.84
N PRO A 548 0.67 25.64 15.32
CA PRO A 548 -0.68 25.95 15.82
C PRO A 548 -0.71 26.85 17.05
N SER A 549 0.34 26.87 17.89
CA SER A 549 0.38 27.79 19.04
C SER A 549 0.59 29.25 18.63
N MET A 550 1.09 29.50 17.41
CA MET A 550 1.37 30.85 16.90
C MET A 550 0.25 31.39 16.02
N ILE A 551 -0.29 30.54 15.13
CA ILE A 551 -1.23 30.94 14.07
C ILE A 551 -2.55 30.13 14.08
N GLY A 552 -2.81 29.40 15.16
CA GLY A 552 -4.07 28.66 15.35
C GLY A 552 -4.31 27.57 14.31
N LEU A 553 -5.57 27.45 13.86
CA LEU A 553 -5.99 26.37 12.96
C LEU A 553 -5.29 26.43 11.60
N SER A 554 -4.92 27.61 11.13
CA SER A 554 -4.12 27.79 9.90
C SER A 554 -2.75 27.11 10.00
N GLY A 555 -2.16 27.06 11.20
CA GLY A 555 -0.90 26.34 11.44
C GLY A 555 -1.05 24.83 11.31
N VAL A 556 -2.20 24.28 11.69
CA VAL A 556 -2.53 22.86 11.50
C VAL A 556 -2.59 22.52 10.01
N TRP A 557 -3.30 23.35 9.23
CA TRP A 557 -3.42 23.17 7.79
C TRP A 557 -2.10 23.37 7.06
N LEU A 558 -1.30 24.35 7.44
CA LEU A 558 0.04 24.55 6.88
C LEU A 558 0.94 23.34 7.14
N GLY A 559 0.80 22.67 8.29
CA GLY A 559 1.51 21.42 8.56
C GLY A 559 1.10 20.26 7.64
N LEU A 560 -0.20 20.15 7.32
CA LEU A 560 -0.70 19.16 6.35
C LEU A 560 -0.27 19.48 4.91
N VAL A 561 -0.27 20.75 4.52
CA VAL A 561 0.25 21.19 3.22
C VAL A 561 1.75 20.93 3.12
N LEU A 562 2.50 21.22 4.19
CA LEU A 562 3.93 20.91 4.28
C LEU A 562 4.17 19.41 4.14
N PHE A 563 3.36 18.58 4.81
CA PHE A 563 3.44 17.12 4.69
C PHE A 563 3.28 16.66 3.23
N MET A 564 2.24 17.11 2.53
CA MET A 564 2.03 16.72 1.13
C MET A 564 3.05 17.34 0.16
N GLY A 565 3.51 18.56 0.44
CA GLY A 565 4.55 19.23 -0.33
C GLY A 565 5.89 18.50 -0.23
N LEU A 566 6.35 18.19 0.98
CA LEU A 566 7.58 17.43 1.21
C LEU A 566 7.52 16.02 0.60
N ARG A 567 6.35 15.37 0.65
CA ARG A 567 6.09 14.08 0.01
C ARG A 567 6.23 14.14 -1.51
N THR A 568 5.70 15.20 -2.12
CA THR A 568 5.86 15.50 -3.55
C THR A 568 7.33 15.73 -3.91
N VAL A 569 8.04 16.54 -3.11
CA VAL A 569 9.47 16.83 -3.32
C VAL A 569 10.30 15.57 -3.21
N ALA A 570 10.07 14.73 -2.20
CA ALA A 570 10.77 13.45 -2.06
C ALA A 570 10.55 12.57 -3.30
N GLY A 571 9.30 12.43 -3.75
CA GLY A 571 8.97 11.66 -4.95
C GLY A 571 9.68 12.19 -6.21
N TYR A 572 9.70 13.50 -6.40
CA TYR A 572 10.37 14.14 -7.52
C TYR A 572 11.90 13.95 -7.47
N VAL A 573 12.52 14.16 -6.30
CA VAL A 573 13.97 13.95 -6.09
C VAL A 573 14.36 12.51 -6.39
N ARG A 574 13.53 11.52 -6.05
CA ARG A 574 13.81 10.12 -6.36
C ARG A 574 13.76 9.79 -7.85
N LEU A 575 12.84 10.40 -8.60
CA LEU A 575 12.82 10.29 -10.06
C LEU A 575 14.09 10.87 -10.70
N LEU A 576 14.65 11.94 -10.13
CA LEU A 576 15.88 12.59 -10.60
C LEU A 576 17.18 11.91 -10.11
N SER A 577 17.10 10.89 -9.25
CA SER A 577 18.29 10.27 -8.67
C SER A 577 18.98 9.32 -9.65
N LYS A 578 20.25 9.59 -10.00
CA LYS A 578 21.10 8.75 -10.87
C LYS A 578 21.30 7.33 -10.36
N ASN A 579 21.35 7.17 -9.04
CA ASN A 579 21.57 5.89 -8.38
C ASN A 579 20.25 5.18 -8.03
N GLY A 580 19.12 5.72 -8.49
CA GLY A 580 17.80 5.17 -8.26
C GLY A 580 17.39 4.14 -9.32
N PRO A 581 16.30 3.40 -9.07
CA PRO A 581 15.71 2.46 -10.03
C PRO A 581 15.22 3.14 -11.33
N TRP A 582 15.15 4.47 -11.34
CA TRP A 582 14.75 5.33 -12.47
C TRP A 582 15.91 5.75 -13.40
N TRP A 583 17.04 5.05 -13.38
CA TRP A 583 18.24 5.39 -14.18
C TRP A 583 17.96 5.60 -15.68
N PHE A 584 16.98 4.88 -16.24
CA PHE A 584 16.59 4.97 -17.65
C PHE A 584 15.91 6.30 -18.02
N LEU A 585 15.33 7.03 -17.07
CA LEU A 585 14.72 8.34 -17.35
C LEU A 585 15.77 9.37 -17.81
N GLN A 586 17.04 9.19 -17.43
CA GLN A 586 18.11 10.16 -17.64
C GLN A 586 18.93 9.93 -18.91
N GLN A 587 18.80 8.76 -19.56
CA GLN A 587 19.54 8.47 -20.79
C GLN A 587 19.15 9.41 -21.96
N ASP A 588 17.96 10.00 -21.93
CA ASP A 588 17.51 10.97 -22.94
C ASP A 588 17.90 12.42 -22.61
N VAL A 589 18.10 12.77 -21.32
CA VAL A 589 18.57 14.12 -20.94
C VAL A 589 20.00 14.34 -21.43
N GLN A 590 20.85 13.31 -21.33
CA GLN A 590 22.21 13.36 -21.89
C GLN A 590 22.23 13.39 -23.42
N LYS A 591 21.26 12.78 -24.11
CA LYS A 591 21.16 12.90 -25.58
C LYS A 591 20.81 14.31 -26.03
N PHE A 592 20.01 15.04 -25.24
CA PHE A 592 19.71 16.45 -25.52
C PHE A 592 20.92 17.37 -25.26
N GLU A 593 21.68 17.16 -24.18
CA GLU A 593 22.91 17.94 -23.90
C GLU A 593 24.06 17.69 -24.90
N ILE A 594 24.06 16.55 -25.61
CA ILE A 594 25.08 16.24 -26.62
C ILE A 594 24.65 16.72 -28.04
N ALA A 595 23.37 17.07 -28.23
CA ALA A 595 22.81 17.50 -29.50
C ALA A 595 22.60 19.02 -29.63
N THR A 596 22.86 19.79 -28.57
CA THR A 596 23.05 21.26 -28.55
C THR A 596 24.53 21.58 -28.42
#